data_AF-A0A1H8HXH4-F1
#
_entry.id   AF-A0A1H8HXH4-F1
#
_cell.length_a   1.000
_cell.length_b   1.000
_cell.length_c   1.000
_cell.angle_alpha   90.00
_cell.angle_beta   90.00
_cell.angle_gamma   90.00
#
_symmetry.space_group_name_H-M   'P 1'
#
loop_
_entity.id
_entity.type
_entity.pdbx_description
1 polymer ?
#
loop_
_entity_poly.entity_id
_entity_poly.type
_entity_poly.pdbx_seq_one_letter_code
_entity_poly.pdbx_strand_id
1 'polypeptide(L)'
;MQEAIVVINAGSSSIKFAVYASAQNTRSFNMHYRGKLTGIGHQNDFTLVDNHGDTLVITERLRTETTKIRTHDQALSVIVD
;
A
#
# COMPACT_ATOMS: atom_id res chain seq x y z
N MET A 1 -17.20 4.91 12.51
CA MET A 1 -16.19 4.28 11.62
C MET A 1 -15.99 5.21 10.44
N GLN A 2 -14.75 5.39 9.98
CA GLN A 2 -14.46 6.14 8.76
C GLN A 2 -14.49 5.15 7.59
N GLU A 3 -15.27 5.45 6.56
CA GLU A 3 -15.29 4.63 5.34
C GLU A 3 -13.97 4.85 4.58
N ALA A 4 -13.38 3.75 4.09
CA ALA A 4 -12.16 3.77 3.32
C ALA A 4 -12.29 2.92 2.06
N ILE A 5 -11.68 3.37 0.97
CA ILE A 5 -11.58 2.69 -0.30
C ILE A 5 -10.10 2.43 -0.57
N VAL A 6 -9.73 1.17 -0.76
CA VAL A 6 -8.41 0.79 -1.24
C VAL A 6 -8.50 0.51 -2.73
N VAL A 7 -7.76 1.27 -3.52
CA VAL A 7 -7.63 1.06 -4.97
C VAL A 7 -6.37 0.24 -5.21
N ILE A 8 -6.51 -0.88 -5.92
CA ILE A 8 -5.42 -1.80 -6.25
C ILE A 8 -5.22 -1.84 -7.77
N ASN A 9 -3.98 -1.73 -8.21
CA ASN A 9 -3.55 -2.00 -9.58
C ASN A 9 -2.45 -3.06 -9.54
N ALA A 10 -2.80 -4.28 -9.94
CA ALA A 10 -1.90 -5.43 -9.97
C ALA A 10 -1.30 -5.62 -11.37
N GLY A 11 0.03 -5.54 -11.46
CA GLY A 11 0.80 -6.02 -12.60
C GLY A 11 1.30 -7.45 -12.39
N SER A 12 2.01 -8.00 -13.37
CA SER A 12 2.52 -9.40 -13.32
C SER A 12 3.48 -9.67 -12.16
N SER A 13 4.21 -8.66 -11.69
CA SER A 13 5.18 -8.77 -10.57
C SER A 13 5.13 -7.57 -9.61
N SER A 14 4.02 -6.84 -9.60
CA SER A 14 3.88 -5.66 -8.74
C SER A 14 2.42 -5.39 -8.35
N ILE A 15 2.24 -4.69 -7.23
CA ILE A 15 0.99 -4.07 -6.83
C ILE A 15 1.26 -2.60 -6.55
N LYS A 16 0.50 -1.72 -7.19
CA LYS A 16 0.38 -0.31 -6.80
C LYS A 16 -0.95 -0.14 -6.10
N PHE A 17 -0.98 0.67 -5.05
CA PHE A 17 -2.19 0.90 -4.28
C PHE A 17 -2.33 2.35 -3.83
N ALA A 18 -3.57 2.74 -3.54
CA ALA A 18 -3.89 4.00 -2.90
C ALA A 18 -5.05 3.80 -1.92
N VAL A 19 -4.96 4.44 -0.75
CA VAL A 19 -5.97 4.42 0.30
C VAL A 19 -6.64 5.78 0.32
N TYR A 20 -7.95 5.77 0.13
CA TYR A 20 -8.80 6.95 0.23
C TYR A 20 -9.72 6.79 1.43
N ALA A 21 -9.87 7.83 2.24
CA ALA A 21 -10.80 7.83 3.37
C ALA A 21 -11.82 8.96 3.23
N SER A 22 -13.05 8.70 3.68
CA SER A 22 -14.12 9.69 3.68
C SER A 22 -13.74 10.86 4.59
N ALA A 23 -13.80 12.08 4.05
CA ALA A 23 -13.65 13.28 4.86
C ALA A 23 -14.92 13.51 5.69
N GLN A 24 -14.76 13.75 7.00
CA GLN A 24 -15.88 13.89 7.93
C GLN A 24 -16.91 14.90 7.41
N ASN A 25 -18.19 14.51 7.43
CA ASN A 25 -19.33 15.34 7.02
C ASN A 25 -19.34 15.76 5.54
N THR A 26 -18.61 15.05 4.67
CA THR A 26 -18.62 15.29 3.22
C THR A 26 -18.76 13.98 2.45
N ARG A 27 -19.32 14.03 1.23
CA ARG A 27 -19.33 12.89 0.30
C ARG A 27 -18.03 12.78 -0.52
N SER A 28 -16.93 13.33 -0.02
CA SER A 28 -15.63 13.28 -0.69
C SER A 28 -14.69 12.30 0.01
N PHE A 29 -13.82 11.71 -0.81
CA PHE A 29 -12.76 10.80 -0.40
C PHE A 29 -11.42 11.47 -0.67
N ASN A 30 -10.62 11.65 0.38
CA ASN A 30 -9.27 12.19 0.25
C ASN A 30 -8.28 11.03 0.21
N MET A 31 -7.26 11.13 -0.66
CA MET A 31 -6.15 10.19 -0.63
C MET A 31 -5.34 10.43 0.65
N HIS A 32 -5.13 9.37 1.43
CA HIS A 32 -4.31 9.41 2.64
C HIS A 32 -2.92 8.84 2.36
N TYR A 33 -2.87 7.73 1.63
CA TYR A 33 -1.64 7.06 1.30
C TYR A 33 -1.66 6.52 -0.12
N ARG A 34 -0.50 6.41 -0.73
CA ARG A 34 -0.25 5.59 -1.91
C ARG A 34 1.04 4.81 -1.73
N GLY A 35 1.08 3.64 -2.33
CA GLY A 35 2.27 2.81 -2.25
C GLY A 35 2.45 1.92 -3.44
N LYS A 36 3.60 1.26 -3.45
CA LYS A 36 3.92 0.22 -4.41
C LYS A 36 4.67 -0.90 -3.70
N LEU A 37 4.39 -2.12 -4.12
CA LEU A 37 5.25 -3.28 -3.92
C LEU A 37 5.65 -3.80 -5.30
N THR A 38 6.93 -3.82 -5.59
CA THR A 38 7.47 -4.37 -6.84
C THR A 38 8.30 -5.62 -6.56
N GLY A 39 8.68 -6.35 -7.62
CA GLY A 39 9.58 -7.49 -7.50
C GLY A 39 8.97 -8.71 -6.80
N ILE A 40 7.64 -8.84 -6.81
CA ILE A 40 6.92 -10.01 -6.26
C ILE A 40 7.50 -11.29 -6.89
N GLY A 41 7.83 -12.27 -6.06
CA GLY A 41 8.50 -13.51 -6.47
C GLY A 41 10.02 -13.44 -6.47
N HIS A 42 10.62 -12.24 -6.47
CA HIS A 42 12.06 -12.02 -6.62
C HIS A 42 12.63 -11.19 -5.45
N GLN A 43 13.08 -9.97 -5.73
CA GLN A 43 13.59 -9.01 -4.77
C GLN A 43 12.58 -7.88 -4.62
N ASN A 44 11.88 -7.87 -3.49
CA ASN A 44 10.80 -6.93 -3.27
C ASN A 44 11.32 -5.54 -2.92
N ASP A 45 10.63 -4.52 -3.41
CA ASP A 45 10.79 -3.12 -2.99
C ASP A 45 9.42 -2.56 -2.61
N PHE A 46 9.31 -2.08 -1.37
CA PHE A 46 8.09 -1.51 -0.83
C PHE A 46 8.30 -0.02 -0.55
N THR A 47 7.38 0.80 -1.05
CA THR A 47 7.39 2.25 -0.80
C THR A 47 6.00 2.69 -0.42
N LEU A 48 5.91 3.57 0.57
CA LEU A 48 4.69 4.21 1.02
C LEU A 48 4.89 5.73 1.02
N VAL A 49 3.91 6.46 0.51
CA VAL A 49 3.92 7.91 0.37
C VAL A 49 2.60 8.45 0.92
N ASP A 50 2.66 9.51 1.71
CA ASP A 50 1.47 10.16 2.26
C ASP A 50 0.79 11.11 1.24
N ASN A 51 -0.22 11.82 1.73
CA ASN A 51 -0.98 12.81 0.96
C ASN A 51 -0.22 14.12 0.68
N HIS A 52 0.88 14.37 1.39
CA HIS A 52 1.79 15.49 1.15
C HIS A 52 2.88 15.16 0.12
N GLY A 53 3.02 13.87 -0.21
CA GLY A 53 4.03 13.38 -1.14
C GLY A 53 5.31 12.93 -0.44
N ASP A 54 5.34 12.92 0.89
CA ASP A 54 6.48 12.50 1.68
C ASP A 54 6.57 10.97 1.73
N THR A 55 7.76 10.44 1.50
CA THR A 55 8.00 9.00 1.61
C THR A 55 8.11 8.62 3.08
N LEU A 56 7.22 7.74 3.52
CA LEU A 56 7.17 7.31 4.91
C LEU A 56 8.27 6.28 5.19
N VAL A 57 8.94 6.45 6.32
CA VAL A 57 9.90 5.46 6.83
C VAL A 57 9.12 4.25 7.31
N ILE A 58 9.32 3.13 6.64
CA ILE A 58 8.73 1.85 7.04
C ILE A 58 9.57 1.22 8.15
N THR A 59 8.92 0.52 9.08
CA THR A 59 9.62 -0.18 10.16
C THR A 59 10.50 -1.30 9.60
N GLU A 60 11.59 -1.64 10.30
CA GLU A 60 12.47 -2.74 9.89
C GLU A 60 11.72 -4.09 9.84
N ARG A 61 10.69 -4.24 10.68
CA ARG A 61 9.78 -5.38 10.64
C ARG A 61 9.06 -5.46 9.29
N LEU A 62 8.40 -4.39 8.86
CA LEU A 62 7.68 -4.34 7.59
C LEU A 62 8.64 -4.53 6.41
N ARG A 63 9.85 -3.98 6.51
CA ARG A 63 10.93 -4.20 5.54
C ARG A 63 11.31 -5.68 5.44
N THR A 64 11.49 -6.35 6.57
CA THR A 64 11.81 -7.79 6.60
C THR A 64 10.65 -8.64 6.07
N GLU A 65 9.41 -8.32 6.44
CA GLU A 65 8.22 -9.03 5.97
C GLU A 65 8.06 -8.90 4.46
N THR A 66 8.29 -7.71 3.90
CA THR A 66 8.16 -7.47 2.46
C THR A 66 9.18 -8.24 1.62
N THR A 67 10.41 -8.48 2.12
CA THR A 67 11.42 -9.28 1.39
C THR A 67 11.06 -10.76 1.22
N LYS A 68 10.07 -11.25 1.95
CA LYS A 68 9.63 -12.66 1.89
C LYS A 68 8.45 -12.86 0.93
N ILE A 69 7.94 -11.80 0.31
CA ILE A 69 6.75 -11.85 -0.52
C ILE A 69 7.03 -12.50 -1.88
N ARG A 70 6.42 -13.66 -2.09
CA ARG A 70 6.53 -14.45 -3.32
C ARG A 70 5.29 -14.39 -4.19
N THR A 71 4.14 -14.04 -3.63
CA THR A 71 2.84 -14.04 -4.34
C THR A 71 2.07 -12.74 -4.12
N HIS A 72 1.10 -12.47 -5.00
CA HIS A 72 0.19 -11.34 -4.86
C HIS A 72 -0.70 -11.45 -3.61
N ASP A 73 -1.08 -12.66 -3.21
CA ASP A 73 -1.88 -12.86 -2.00
C ASP A 73 -1.12 -12.41 -0.75
N GLN A 74 0.16 -12.79 -0.65
CA GLN A 74 1.06 -12.32 0.42
C GLN A 74 1.28 -10.81 0.35
N ALA A 75 1.37 -10.24 -0.86
CA ALA A 75 1.47 -8.81 -1.05
C ALA A 75 0.24 -8.05 -0.56
N LEU A 76 -0.95 -8.61 -0.79
CA LEU A 76 -2.21 -8.00 -0.36
C LEU A 76 -2.35 -8.01 1.16
N SER A 77 -1.98 -9.09 1.86
CA SER A 77 -1.99 -9.14 3.33
C SER A 77 -1.21 -7.98 3.95
N VAL A 78 -0.02 -7.65 3.43
CA VAL A 78 0.78 -6.53 3.93
C VAL A 78 0.12 -5.15 3.72
N ILE A 79 -0.80 -5.03 2.76
CA ILE A 79 -1.50 -3.77 2.48
C ILE A 79 -2.75 -3.60 3.35
N VAL A 80 -3.39 -4.70 3.77
CA VAL A 80 -4.71 -4.69 4.42
C VAL A 80 -4.74 -5.15 5.88
N ASP A 81 -3.69 -5.80 6.37
CA ASP A 81 -3.50 -6.14 7.80
C ASP A 81 -3.04 -4.92 8.62
#